data_AF-A0A957I4X3-F1
#
_entry.id   AF-A0A957I4X3-F1
#
_cell.length_a   1.000
_cell.length_b   1.000
_cell.length_c   1.000
_cell.angle_alpha   90.00
_cell.angle_beta   90.00
_cell.angle_gamma   90.00
#
_symmetry.space_group_name_H-M   'P 1'
#
loop_
_entity.id
_entity.type
_entity.pdbx_description
1 polymer ?
#
loop_
_entity_poly.entity_id
_entity_poly.type
_entity_poly.pdbx_seq_one_letter_code
_entity_poly.pdbx_strand_id
1 'polypeptide(L)' 'PWRELRARIDDVLDRAANRPGHIFNLGHGIFPNTPVENVRRLVDYVHERTARRPHE' A
#
# COMPACT_ATOMS: atom_id res chain seq x y z
N PRO A 1 1.87 15.88 -0.81
CA PRO A 1 1.41 14.62 -1.46
C PRO A 1 1.65 13.35 -0.62
N TRP A 2 2.90 13.02 -0.26
CA TRP A 2 3.18 11.73 0.39
C TRP A 2 2.49 11.53 1.74
N ARG A 3 2.41 12.57 2.57
CA ARG A 3 1.72 12.50 3.88
C ARG A 3 0.27 12.01 3.73
N GLU A 4 -0.45 12.54 2.76
CA GLU A 4 -1.84 12.15 2.48
C GLU A 4 -1.92 10.76 1.87
N LEU A 5 -1.06 10.45 0.89
CA LEU A 5 -1.03 9.13 0.26
C LEU A 5 -0.75 8.02 1.29
N ARG A 6 0.24 8.23 2.16
CA ARG A 6 0.57 7.33 3.27
C ARG A 6 -0.62 7.10 4.19
N ALA A 7 -1.30 8.16 4.62
CA ALA A 7 -2.46 8.04 5.50
C ALA A 7 -3.60 7.23 4.86
N ARG A 8 -3.79 7.32 3.54
CA ARG A 8 -4.78 6.51 2.80
C ARG A 8 -4.35 5.05 2.63
N ILE A 9 -3.05 4.80 2.42
CA ILE A 9 -2.52 3.43 2.39
C ILE A 9 -2.72 2.77 3.75
N ASP A 10 -2.41 3.49 4.83
CA ASP A 10 -2.59 3.03 6.22
C ASP A 10 -4.05 2.65 6.49
N ASP A 11 -5.02 3.50 6.16
CA ASP A 11 -6.45 3.20 6.33
C ASP A 11 -6.89 1.89 5.65
N VAL A 12 -6.43 1.65 4.42
CA VAL A 12 -6.76 0.41 3.69
C VAL A 12 -6.12 -0.81 4.34
N LEU A 13 -4.86 -0.70 4.76
CA LEU A 13 -4.15 -1.80 5.43
C LEU A 13 -4.75 -2.11 6.81
N ASP A 14 -5.11 -1.08 7.56
CA ASP A 14 -5.72 -1.21 8.89
C ASP A 14 -7.10 -1.87 8.80
N ARG A 15 -7.90 -1.51 7.80
CA ARG A 15 -9.18 -2.19 7.51
C ARG A 15 -9.00 -3.66 7.13
N ALA A 16 -7.88 -4.02 6.48
CA ALA A 16 -7.56 -5.41 6.20
C ALA A 16 -7.07 -6.17 7.44
N ALA A 17 -6.62 -5.46 8.48
CA ALA A 17 -6.22 -6.00 9.79
C ALA A 17 -5.23 -7.16 9.71
N ASN A 18 -4.28 -7.11 8.76
CA ASN A 18 -3.31 -8.16 8.47
C ASN A 18 -3.94 -9.55 8.22
N ARG A 19 -5.22 -9.59 7.78
CA ARG A 19 -5.94 -10.82 7.48
C ARG A 19 -5.25 -11.57 6.33
N PRO A 20 -5.00 -12.89 6.46
CA PRO A 20 -4.49 -13.70 5.35
C PRO A 20 -5.36 -13.57 4.10
N GLY A 21 -4.71 -13.55 2.92
CA GLY A 21 -5.40 -13.49 1.63
C GLY A 21 -5.79 -12.08 1.16
N HIS A 22 -5.41 -11.01 1.88
CA HIS A 22 -5.59 -9.64 1.38
C HIS A 22 -4.54 -9.29 0.32
N ILE A 23 -4.99 -8.88 -0.87
CA ILE A 23 -4.15 -8.33 -1.94
C ILE A 23 -4.44 -6.84 -2.05
N PHE A 24 -3.46 -6.00 -1.69
CA PHE A 24 -3.59 -4.55 -1.86
C PHE A 24 -3.66 -4.21 -3.34
N ASN A 25 -4.61 -3.37 -3.74
CA ASN A 25 -4.73 -2.91 -5.12
C ASN A 25 -5.48 -1.57 -5.17
N LEU A 26 -5.50 -0.96 -6.36
CA LEU A 26 -6.33 0.20 -6.66
C LEU A 26 -7.74 -0.26 -7.09
N GLY A 27 -8.75 0.56 -6.80
CA GLY A 27 -10.12 0.30 -7.25
C GLY A 27 -10.36 0.58 -8.74
N HIS A 28 -9.39 1.21 -9.41
CA HIS A 28 -9.39 1.52 -10.84
C HIS A 28 -7.95 1.59 -11.37
N GLY A 29 -7.78 1.65 -12.69
CA GLY A 29 -6.47 1.81 -13.31
C GLY A 29 -5.82 3.16 -13.01
N ILE A 30 -4.48 3.21 -12.95
CA ILE A 30 -3.74 4.48 -12.80
C ILE A 30 -3.95 5.40 -14.01
N PHE A 31 -3.92 6.71 -13.78
CA PHE A 31 -3.97 7.68 -14.87
C PHE A 31 -2.58 7.85 -15.52
N PRO A 32 -2.48 8.15 -16.82
CA PRO A 32 -1.20 8.30 -17.52
C PRO A 32 -0.26 9.35 -16.92
N ASN A 33 -0.81 10.39 -16.31
CA ASN A 33 -0.06 11.47 -15.66
C ASN A 33 0.25 11.21 -14.17
N THR A 34 -0.05 10.01 -13.65
CA THR A 34 0.27 9.66 -12.27
C THR A 34 1.80 9.62 -12.11
N PRO A 35 2.39 10.38 -11.18
CA PRO A 35 3.84 10.36 -10.99
C PRO A 35 4.33 8.97 -10.59
N VAL A 36 5.26 8.42 -11.37
CA VAL A 36 5.79 7.06 -11.19
C VAL A 36 6.47 6.90 -9.83
N GLU A 37 7.11 7.96 -9.34
CA GLU A 37 7.79 8.01 -8.05
C GLU A 37 6.82 7.78 -6.89
N ASN A 38 5.59 8.30 -6.99
CA ASN A 38 4.57 8.08 -5.98
C ASN A 38 4.08 6.62 -5.99
N VAL A 39 3.96 6.01 -7.18
CA VAL A 39 3.55 4.61 -7.32
C VAL A 39 4.63 3.68 -6.76
N ARG A 40 5.91 3.91 -7.10
CA ARG A 40 7.02 3.15 -6.51
C ARG A 40 7.02 3.25 -4.99
N ARG A 41 6.92 4.48 -4.46
CA ARG A 41 6.93 4.70 -3.01
C ARG A 41 5.74 4.03 -2.30
N LEU A 42 4.57 3.98 -2.94
CA LEU A 42 3.41 3.23 -2.43
C LEU A 42 3.73 1.73 -2.34
N VAL A 43 4.27 1.14 -3.41
CA VAL A 43 4.61 -0.29 -3.47
C VAL A 43 5.61 -0.67 -2.38
N ASP A 44 6.70 0.08 -2.27
CA ASP A 44 7.74 -0.15 -1.27
C ASP A 44 7.15 -0.09 0.14
N TYR A 45 6.30 0.90 0.41
CA TYR A 45 5.68 1.09 1.71
C TYR A 45 4.69 -0.02 2.08
N VAL A 46 3.88 -0.51 1.12
CA VAL A 46 2.97 -1.65 1.36
C VAL A 46 3.77 -2.90 1.74
N HIS A 47 4.86 -3.20 1.02
CA HIS A 47 5.71 -4.35 1.37
C HIS A 47 6.37 -4.18 2.74
N GLU A 48 6.93 -3.00 3.05
CA GLU A 48 7.54 -2.71 4.35
C GLU A 48 6.53 -2.91 5.51
N ARG A 49 5.33 -2.35 5.37
CA ARG A 49 4.31 -2.36 6.43
C ARG A 49 3.66 -3.71 6.65
N THR A 50 3.61 -4.57 5.63
CA THR A 50 2.98 -5.89 5.68
C THR A 50 3.99 -7.03 5.77
N ALA A 51 5.29 -6.73 5.82
CA ALA A 51 6.35 -7.71 5.98
C ALA A 51 6.10 -8.55 7.24
N ARG A 52 5.87 -9.85 7.04
CA ARG A 52 5.74 -10.78 8.16
C ARG A 52 7.12 -11.06 8.70
N ARG A 53 7.23 -11.10 10.04
CA ARG A 53 8.40 -11.73 10.65
C ARG A 53 8.38 -13.21 10.27
N PRO A 54 9.53 -13.81 9.94
CA PRO A 54 9.61 -15.27 9.82
C PRO A 54 9.04 -15.88 11.11
N HIS A 55 8.21 -16.91 10.97
CA HIS A 55 7.82 -17.73 12.11
C HIS A 55 9.10 -18.34 12.70
N GLU A 56 9.35 -18.09 13.99
CA GLU A 56 10.22 -18.94 14.83
C GLU A 56 9.55 -20.31 15.02
#